data_AF-A0A7C3YTA0-F1
#
_entry.id   AF-A0A7C3YTA0-F1
#
_cell.length_a   1.000
_cell.length_b   1.000
_cell.length_c   1.000
_cell.angle_alpha   90.00
_cell.angle_beta   90.00
_cell.angle_gamma   90.00
#
_symmetry.space_group_name_H-M   'P 1'
#
loop_
_entity.id
_entity.type
_entity.pdbx_description
1 polymer ?
#
loop_
_entity_poly.entity_id
_entity_poly.type
_entity_poly.pdbx_seq_one_letter_code
_entity_poly.pdbx_strand_id
1 'polypeptide(L)'
;MSINLLLFLFAFRLLIGGLEYSWDIIGRFLLPEEKMPIKIITEKGGAHYGWIMSDGELQDISPEEKIYIAPSIPGFYTLMISDGKEKKRINIFVMHPFSCLKNRRINGFLIGRYPSSSPHPNLKGVKGFIELKKEWEDIFISPNYRIREFVGSAGGRNSSLPYLALREELVYKLELLNEKVSSRFGATKLKIVSGFRTPARNYNAGGGRNSAHIYGGAADVLLDTDGDGEIDDLNHDGRRNSKDSKILASLVEELDEELEKEYPQLVGGLGWYRRRGFIHVDVRGKRDRWRR
;
A
#
# COMPACT_ATOMS: atom_id res chain seq x y z
N MET A 1 1.33 -24.46 6.38
CA MET A 1 2.57 -24.04 7.04
C MET A 1 2.39 -22.59 7.39
N SER A 2 2.36 -22.26 8.69
CA SER A 2 2.19 -20.88 9.16
C SER A 2 3.29 -19.98 8.59
N ILE A 3 2.96 -18.70 8.38
CA ILE A 3 3.92 -17.62 8.12
C ILE A 3 4.80 -17.49 9.38
N ASN A 4 5.75 -18.40 9.50
CA ASN A 4 6.75 -18.47 10.56
C ASN A 4 8.11 -18.23 9.89
N LEU A 5 8.24 -17.07 9.26
CA LEU A 5 9.53 -16.56 8.81
C LEU A 5 9.76 -15.25 9.57
N LEU A 6 10.83 -15.22 10.37
CA LEU A 6 11.38 -14.03 11.05
C LEU A 6 10.70 -13.50 12.33
N LEU A 7 10.19 -14.35 13.22
CA LEU A 7 9.84 -13.90 14.59
C LEU A 7 11.07 -13.56 15.48
N PHE A 8 12.29 -13.84 15.04
CA PHE A 8 13.50 -13.74 15.90
C PHE A 8 14.41 -12.52 15.67
N LEU A 9 14.04 -11.55 14.82
CA LEU A 9 14.95 -10.46 14.43
C LEU A 9 14.56 -9.04 14.90
N PHE A 10 13.36 -8.83 15.44
CA PHE A 10 12.89 -7.50 15.86
C PHE A 10 12.62 -7.45 17.35
N ALA A 11 13.05 -6.37 18.02
CA ALA A 11 12.88 -6.16 19.45
C ALA A 11 11.43 -5.86 19.83
N PHE A 12 10.66 -5.24 18.93
CA PHE A 12 9.22 -5.05 19.08
C PHE A 12 8.50 -4.94 17.73
N ARG A 13 7.18 -5.18 17.74
CA ARG A 13 6.27 -5.00 16.60
C ARG A 13 5.20 -3.97 16.95
N LEU A 14 4.54 -3.41 15.94
CA LEU A 14 3.45 -2.46 16.12
C LEU A 14 2.15 -3.02 15.58
N LEU A 15 1.10 -3.08 16.38
CA LEU A 15 -0.25 -3.37 15.92
C LEU A 15 -0.97 -2.04 15.67
N ILE A 16 -1.30 -1.75 14.41
CA ILE A 16 -1.95 -0.50 14.01
C ILE A 16 -3.04 -0.79 12.97
N GLY A 17 -4.31 -0.53 13.30
CA GLY A 17 -5.43 -0.78 12.39
C GLY A 17 -5.63 -2.26 12.04
N GLY A 18 -5.36 -3.17 12.98
CA GLY A 18 -5.55 -4.61 12.80
C GLY A 18 -4.45 -5.33 12.00
N LEU A 19 -3.33 -4.66 11.71
CA LEU A 19 -2.16 -5.25 11.05
C LEU A 19 -0.93 -5.11 11.96
N GLU A 20 -0.10 -6.15 12.00
CA GLU A 20 1.12 -6.22 12.81
C GLU A 20 2.36 -5.91 11.98
N TYR A 21 3.07 -4.84 12.30
CA TYR A 21 4.22 -4.36 11.56
C TYR A 21 5.52 -4.69 12.28
N SER A 22 6.37 -5.48 11.63
CA SER A 22 7.76 -5.69 12.03
C SER A 22 8.73 -4.69 11.38
N TRP A 23 8.26 -3.84 10.47
CA TRP A 23 9.10 -2.94 9.68
C TRP A 23 9.62 -1.71 10.45
N ASP A 24 10.69 -1.13 9.95
CA ASP A 24 11.26 0.13 10.47
C ASP A 24 10.55 1.37 9.92
N ILE A 25 9.87 1.24 8.77
CA ILE A 25 9.15 2.32 8.10
C ILE A 25 7.73 1.86 7.79
N ILE A 26 6.74 2.65 8.22
CA ILE A 26 5.31 2.37 8.06
C ILE A 26 4.62 3.63 7.55
N GLY A 27 3.83 3.53 6.49
CA GLY A 27 2.99 4.60 5.98
C GLY A 27 1.58 4.55 6.56
N ARG A 28 1.04 5.69 6.97
CA ARG A 28 -0.34 5.82 7.48
C ARG A 28 -1.06 6.98 6.82
N PHE A 29 -2.32 6.78 6.45
CA PHE A 29 -3.10 7.77 5.71
C PHE A 29 -4.31 8.16 6.55
N LEU A 30 -4.24 9.30 7.24
CA LEU A 30 -5.24 9.68 8.25
C LEU A 30 -6.07 10.87 7.75
N LEU A 31 -7.34 10.95 8.13
CA LEU A 31 -8.10 12.19 8.03
C LEU A 31 -7.64 13.17 9.11
N PRO A 32 -7.93 14.48 8.95
CA PRO A 32 -7.74 15.46 10.02
C PRO A 32 -8.39 14.98 11.32
N GLU A 33 -7.64 15.07 12.42
CA GLU A 33 -8.09 14.68 13.77
C GLU A 33 -8.46 13.19 13.92
N GLU A 34 -8.14 12.35 12.93
CA GLU A 34 -8.38 10.91 13.01
C GLU A 34 -7.52 10.29 14.12
N LYS A 35 -8.17 9.46 14.94
CA LYS A 35 -7.53 8.70 16.00
C LYS A 35 -6.93 7.42 15.45
N MET A 36 -5.66 7.19 15.73
CA MET A 36 -4.92 6.00 15.37
C MET A 36 -4.37 5.32 16.64
N PRO A 37 -5.06 4.30 17.15
CA PRO A 37 -4.50 3.44 18.20
C PRO A 37 -3.24 2.73 17.70
N ILE A 38 -2.20 2.74 18.52
CA ILE A 38 -0.92 2.09 18.28
C ILE A 38 -0.62 1.24 19.51
N LYS A 39 -0.50 -0.06 19.31
CA LYS A 39 -0.10 -1.00 20.36
C LYS A 39 1.27 -1.59 20.03
N ILE A 40 2.15 -1.60 21.01
CA ILE A 40 3.45 -2.26 20.95
C ILE A 40 3.28 -3.72 21.35
N ILE A 41 3.79 -4.62 20.52
CA ILE A 41 3.84 -6.06 20.78
C ILE A 41 5.30 -6.42 21.05
N THR A 42 5.59 -6.86 22.26
CA THR A 42 6.93 -7.24 22.71
C THR A 42 6.88 -8.53 23.53
N GLU A 43 7.91 -9.37 23.39
CA GLU A 43 8.10 -10.55 24.24
C GLU A 43 8.74 -10.19 25.59
N LYS A 44 9.46 -9.06 25.63
CA LYS A 44 10.09 -8.52 26.84
C LYS A 44 9.20 -7.42 27.39
N GLY A 45 8.31 -7.77 28.32
CA GLY A 45 7.49 -6.80 29.03
C GLY A 45 8.37 -5.79 29.80
N GLY A 46 7.85 -4.58 30.02
CA GLY A 46 8.50 -3.56 30.85
C GLY A 46 9.61 -2.74 30.15
N ALA A 47 9.71 -2.78 28.82
CA ALA A 47 10.57 -1.85 28.09
C ALA A 47 9.97 -0.44 28.08
N HIS A 48 10.78 0.58 28.36
CA HIS A 48 10.38 1.98 28.19
C HIS A 48 10.54 2.39 26.72
N TYR A 49 9.45 2.88 26.13
CA TYR A 49 9.46 3.35 24.75
C TYR A 49 9.47 4.88 24.70
N GLY A 50 10.42 5.44 23.95
CA GLY A 50 10.46 6.85 23.57
C GLY A 50 9.59 7.12 22.36
N TRP A 51 8.87 8.25 22.38
CA TRP A 51 7.96 8.68 21.32
C TRP A 51 8.33 10.10 20.90
N ILE A 52 8.57 10.31 19.60
CA ILE A 52 8.88 11.62 19.04
C ILE A 52 7.97 11.84 17.83
N MET A 53 7.18 12.91 17.86
CA MET A 53 6.31 13.28 16.75
C MET A 53 6.66 14.68 16.23
N SER A 54 6.41 14.91 14.94
CA SER A 54 6.57 16.23 14.34
C SER A 54 5.41 17.18 14.68
N ASP A 55 4.21 16.63 14.85
CA ASP A 55 2.96 17.34 15.18
C ASP A 55 1.89 16.31 15.63
N GLY A 56 0.71 16.78 16.03
CA GLY A 56 -0.40 15.95 16.52
C GLY A 56 -0.41 15.80 18.04
N GLU A 57 -1.29 14.93 18.54
CA GLU A 57 -1.40 14.64 19.97
C GLU A 57 -1.19 13.14 20.24
N LEU A 58 -0.58 12.82 21.37
CA LEU A 58 -0.46 11.45 21.88
C LEU A 58 -1.21 11.34 23.19
N GLN A 59 -2.14 10.39 23.25
CA GLN A 59 -2.88 10.04 24.45
C GLN A 59 -2.40 8.69 24.98
N ASP A 60 -2.02 8.67 26.25
CA ASP A 60 -1.63 7.46 26.97
C ASP A 60 -2.84 6.57 27.28
N ILE A 61 -2.74 5.29 26.94
CA ILE A 61 -3.70 4.25 27.36
C ILE A 61 -3.02 3.29 28.35
N SER A 62 -1.82 2.83 27.99
CA SER A 62 -0.96 1.99 28.83
C SER A 62 0.52 2.21 28.42
N PRO A 63 1.51 1.61 29.13
CA PRO A 63 2.91 1.73 28.72
C PRO A 63 3.19 1.25 27.29
N GLU A 64 2.45 0.24 26.81
CA GLU A 64 2.57 -0.33 25.47
C GLU A 64 1.49 0.15 24.49
N GLU A 65 0.58 1.04 24.89
CA GLU A 65 -0.53 1.47 24.04
C GLU A 65 -0.78 2.98 24.13
N LYS A 66 -0.81 3.62 22.96
CA LYS A 66 -1.15 5.04 22.82
C LYS A 66 -2.13 5.24 21.68
N ILE A 67 -2.88 6.34 21.75
CA ILE A 67 -3.66 6.84 20.62
C ILE A 67 -2.95 8.08 20.08
N TYR A 68 -2.53 8.02 18.81
CA TYR A 68 -2.10 9.21 18.09
C TYR A 68 -3.31 9.89 17.45
N ILE A 69 -3.43 11.20 17.62
CA ILE A 69 -4.46 12.03 16.99
C ILE A 69 -3.77 12.86 15.92
N ALA A 70 -4.22 12.68 14.67
CA ALA A 70 -3.66 13.40 13.54
C ALA A 70 -3.89 14.92 13.65
N PRO A 71 -2.94 15.75 13.18
CA PRO A 71 -3.15 17.19 13.02
C PRO A 71 -4.41 17.50 12.20
N SER A 72 -4.98 18.68 12.44
CA SER A 72 -6.16 19.16 11.70
C SER A 72 -5.86 19.61 10.26
N ILE A 73 -4.57 19.78 9.92
CA ILE A 73 -4.12 20.29 8.63
C ILE A 73 -3.63 19.12 7.76
N PRO A 74 -4.13 18.97 6.51
CA PRO A 74 -3.57 18.02 5.55
C PRO A 74 -2.08 18.28 5.28
N GLY A 75 -1.27 17.23 5.29
CA GLY A 75 0.19 17.34 5.17
C GLY A 75 0.93 16.06 5.49
N PHE A 76 2.26 16.15 5.51
CA PHE A 76 3.15 15.06 5.89
C PHE A 76 3.71 15.29 7.30
N TYR A 77 3.63 14.26 8.12
CA TYR A 77 4.02 14.24 9.53
C TYR A 77 4.75 12.93 9.84
N THR A 78 5.46 12.90 10.96
CA THR A 78 6.19 11.71 11.40
C THR A 78 5.93 11.41 12.86
N LEU A 79 5.83 10.13 13.19
CA LEU A 79 5.87 9.61 14.55
C LEU A 79 6.95 8.53 14.62
N MET A 80 7.88 8.66 15.55
CA MET A 80 8.96 7.70 15.79
C MET A 80 8.81 7.07 17.17
N ILE A 81 8.98 5.75 17.21
CA ILE A 81 8.89 4.91 18.42
C ILE A 81 10.23 4.20 18.57
N SER A 82 10.81 4.19 19.77
CA SER A 82 12.09 3.53 20.02
C SER A 82 12.17 2.91 21.41
N ASP A 83 12.80 1.75 21.53
CA ASP A 83 13.18 1.12 22.80
C ASP A 83 14.63 1.47 23.23
N GLY A 84 15.25 2.44 22.55
CA GLY A 84 16.65 2.82 22.72
C GLY A 84 17.64 2.05 21.85
N LYS A 85 17.26 0.89 21.29
CA LYS A 85 18.09 0.08 20.36
C LYS A 85 17.53 0.11 18.95
N GLU A 86 16.26 -0.21 18.82
CA GLU A 86 15.51 -0.23 17.57
C GLU A 86 14.65 1.04 17.46
N LYS A 87 14.38 1.45 16.23
CA LYS A 87 13.55 2.62 15.91
C LYS A 87 12.59 2.26 14.80
N LYS A 88 11.30 2.53 15.03
CA LYS A 88 10.26 2.43 14.02
C LYS A 88 9.71 3.81 13.72
N ARG A 89 9.65 4.18 12.45
CA ARG A 89 9.11 5.44 11.95
C ARG A 89 7.79 5.19 11.24
N ILE A 90 6.78 5.92 11.68
CA ILE A 90 5.48 6.02 11.05
C ILE A 90 5.45 7.34 10.28
N ASN A 91 5.44 7.24 8.95
CA ASN A 91 5.27 8.34 8.01
C ASN A 91 3.77 8.56 7.79
N ILE A 92 3.25 9.67 8.30
CA ILE A 92 1.82 9.95 8.38
C ILE A 92 1.47 11.01 7.33
N PHE A 93 0.51 10.68 6.47
CA PHE A 93 -0.06 11.63 5.51
C PHE A 93 -1.48 11.95 5.95
N VAL A 94 -1.67 13.17 6.46
CA VAL A 94 -3.02 13.69 6.72
C VAL A 94 -3.63 14.12 5.41
N MET A 95 -4.74 13.51 5.05
CA MET A 95 -5.39 13.63 3.75
C MET A 95 -6.35 14.81 3.68
N HIS A 96 -6.63 15.26 2.47
CA HIS A 96 -7.85 16.01 2.18
C HIS A 96 -9.05 15.06 2.29
N PRO A 97 -10.04 15.32 3.16
CA PRO A 97 -11.23 14.47 3.24
C PRO A 97 -11.96 14.34 1.90
N PHE A 98 -12.66 13.22 1.68
CA PHE A 98 -13.43 13.03 0.44
C PHE A 98 -14.46 14.15 0.21
N SER A 99 -14.95 14.79 1.28
CA SER A 99 -15.87 15.92 1.21
C SER A 99 -15.31 17.14 0.46
N CYS A 100 -13.98 17.25 0.34
CA CYS A 100 -13.29 18.26 -0.48
C CYS A 100 -13.48 18.03 -1.99
N LEU A 101 -13.91 16.84 -2.42
CA LEU A 101 -14.24 16.56 -3.82
C LEU A 101 -15.55 17.26 -4.21
N LYS A 102 -15.44 18.46 -4.78
CA LYS A 102 -16.58 19.24 -5.27
C LYS A 102 -16.53 19.35 -6.78
N ASN A 103 -17.67 19.17 -7.45
CA ASN A 103 -17.75 19.24 -8.91
C ASN A 103 -16.67 18.41 -9.64
N ARG A 104 -16.40 17.19 -9.11
CA ARG A 104 -15.38 16.24 -9.61
C ARG A 104 -13.93 16.70 -9.44
N ARG A 105 -13.66 17.76 -8.67
CA ARG A 105 -12.34 18.35 -8.50
C ARG A 105 -11.95 18.53 -7.03
N ILE A 106 -10.65 18.55 -6.77
CA ILE A 106 -10.04 18.97 -5.50
C ILE A 106 -9.01 20.04 -5.89
N ASN A 107 -9.11 21.24 -5.30
CA ASN A 107 -8.21 22.37 -5.59
C ASN A 107 -7.98 22.59 -7.10
N GLY A 108 -9.05 22.52 -7.89
CA GLY A 108 -9.00 22.67 -9.35
C GLY A 108 -8.51 21.44 -10.12
N PHE A 109 -7.92 20.43 -9.50
CA PHE A 109 -7.48 19.21 -10.17
C PHE A 109 -8.63 18.22 -10.42
N LEU A 110 -8.72 17.63 -11.61
CA LEU A 110 -9.80 16.71 -11.98
C LEU A 110 -9.57 15.29 -11.43
N ILE A 111 -10.34 14.92 -10.41
CA ILE A 111 -10.44 13.54 -9.92
C ILE A 111 -11.45 12.74 -10.77
N GLY A 112 -12.60 13.33 -11.07
CA GLY A 112 -13.68 12.63 -11.78
C GLY A 112 -14.81 12.20 -10.84
N ARG A 113 -15.64 11.26 -11.31
CA ARG A 113 -16.84 10.81 -10.61
C ARG A 113 -16.67 9.36 -10.19
N TYR A 114 -16.73 9.13 -8.88
CA TYR A 114 -16.83 7.78 -8.33
C TYR A 114 -18.21 7.17 -8.66
N PRO A 115 -18.30 5.84 -8.82
CA PRO A 115 -19.58 5.13 -8.77
C PRO A 115 -20.35 5.46 -7.48
N SER A 116 -21.68 5.42 -7.54
CA SER A 116 -22.54 5.66 -6.37
C SER A 116 -22.34 4.63 -5.26
N SER A 117 -21.91 3.42 -5.62
CA SER A 117 -21.54 2.37 -4.69
C SER A 117 -20.39 1.54 -5.28
N SER A 118 -19.58 0.96 -4.41
CA SER A 118 -18.55 0.00 -4.80
C SER A 118 -19.06 -1.43 -4.60
N PRO A 119 -18.88 -2.33 -5.59
CA PRO A 119 -19.24 -3.73 -5.44
C PRO A 119 -18.23 -4.53 -4.59
N HIS A 120 -17.09 -3.93 -4.24
CA HIS A 120 -16.00 -4.59 -3.55
C HIS A 120 -16.19 -4.52 -2.03
N PRO A 121 -16.23 -5.65 -1.31
CA PRO A 121 -16.39 -5.69 0.15
C PRO A 121 -15.45 -4.74 0.91
N ASN A 122 -14.15 -4.74 0.57
CA ASN A 122 -13.15 -3.95 1.31
C ASN A 122 -12.88 -2.57 0.70
N LEU A 123 -13.53 -2.21 -0.42
CA LEU A 123 -13.29 -0.94 -1.12
C LEU A 123 -14.58 -0.13 -1.27
N LYS A 124 -15.35 0.05 -0.18
CA LYS A 124 -16.68 0.69 -0.20
C LYS A 124 -16.70 2.16 -0.63
N GLY A 125 -15.61 2.89 -0.45
CA GLY A 125 -15.46 4.29 -0.83
C GLY A 125 -14.06 4.79 -0.53
N VAL A 126 -13.74 6.05 -0.83
CA VAL A 126 -12.44 6.65 -0.50
C VAL A 126 -12.63 7.58 0.70
N LYS A 127 -11.82 7.42 1.77
CA LYS A 127 -11.86 8.29 2.95
C LYS A 127 -11.40 9.72 2.64
N GLY A 128 -10.30 9.82 1.90
CA GLY A 128 -9.69 11.08 1.51
C GLY A 128 -8.59 10.87 0.48
N PHE A 129 -7.90 11.96 0.15
CA PHE A 129 -6.84 11.99 -0.84
C PHE A 129 -5.58 12.58 -0.23
N ILE A 130 -4.47 11.86 -0.36
CA ILE A 130 -3.14 12.35 -0.01
C ILE A 130 -2.74 13.35 -1.07
N GLU A 131 -2.31 14.53 -0.66
CA GLU A 131 -1.69 15.49 -1.58
C GLU A 131 -0.21 15.14 -1.78
N LEU A 132 0.19 14.77 -3.00
CA LEU A 132 1.59 14.58 -3.34
C LEU A 132 2.21 15.92 -3.71
N LYS A 133 3.23 16.31 -2.94
CA LYS A 133 4.09 17.45 -3.26
C LYS A 133 5.53 16.98 -3.39
N LYS A 134 6.34 17.77 -4.11
CA LYS A 134 7.75 17.45 -4.40
C LYS A 134 8.57 17.21 -3.14
N GLU A 135 8.22 17.87 -2.05
CA GLU A 135 8.92 17.80 -0.77
C GLU A 135 8.80 16.42 -0.10
N TRP A 136 7.75 15.64 -0.41
CA TRP A 136 7.48 14.36 0.25
C TRP A 136 7.02 13.23 -0.67
N GLU A 137 6.99 13.43 -1.99
CA GLU A 137 6.62 12.38 -2.93
C GLU A 137 7.61 11.20 -2.94
N ASP A 138 8.85 11.42 -2.51
CA ASP A 138 9.90 10.40 -2.37
C ASP A 138 9.95 9.71 -0.99
N ILE A 139 9.02 10.02 -0.08
CA ILE A 139 8.99 9.39 1.25
C ILE A 139 8.56 7.92 1.13
N PHE A 140 9.31 7.05 1.80
CA PHE A 140 8.98 5.63 1.96
C PHE A 140 7.75 5.45 2.86
N ILE A 141 6.83 4.59 2.45
CA ILE A 141 5.63 4.20 3.20
C ILE A 141 5.66 2.73 3.63
N SER A 142 6.73 2.04 3.28
CA SER A 142 7.06 0.68 3.67
C SER A 142 8.54 0.44 3.33
N PRO A 143 9.15 -0.70 3.71
CA PRO A 143 10.55 -0.97 3.43
C PRO A 143 10.94 -0.83 1.95
N ASN A 144 10.07 -1.25 1.04
CA ASN A 144 10.38 -1.28 -0.39
C ASN A 144 9.73 -0.15 -1.19
N TYR A 145 8.68 0.51 -0.71
CA TYR A 145 7.89 1.43 -1.55
C TYR A 145 7.88 2.89 -1.06
N ARG A 146 8.05 3.80 -2.02
CA ARG A 146 7.79 5.23 -1.87
C ARG A 146 6.38 5.57 -2.30
N ILE A 147 5.81 6.62 -1.72
CA ILE A 147 4.43 7.02 -2.00
C ILE A 147 4.19 7.36 -3.48
N ARG A 148 5.14 8.01 -4.16
CA ARG A 148 5.02 8.33 -5.60
C ARG A 148 4.89 7.10 -6.50
N GLU A 149 5.35 5.92 -6.07
CA GLU A 149 5.27 4.72 -6.90
C GLU A 149 3.82 4.26 -7.10
N PHE A 150 2.92 4.70 -6.23
CA PHE A 150 1.49 4.40 -6.32
C PHE A 150 0.73 5.36 -7.24
N VAL A 151 1.36 6.35 -7.85
CA VAL A 151 0.78 7.14 -8.94
C VAL A 151 1.40 6.70 -10.26
N GLY A 152 0.71 5.84 -11.00
CA GLY A 152 1.31 5.17 -12.16
C GLY A 152 1.91 6.16 -13.17
N SER A 153 3.05 5.82 -13.77
CA SER A 153 3.74 6.58 -14.81
C SER A 153 2.81 6.80 -16.02
N ALA A 154 2.09 7.92 -16.04
CA ALA A 154 1.40 8.34 -17.25
C ALA A 154 2.50 8.77 -18.24
N GLY A 155 2.85 7.86 -19.15
CA GLY A 155 3.79 8.02 -20.27
C GLY A 155 4.51 9.37 -20.34
N GLY A 156 5.72 9.43 -19.76
CA GLY A 156 6.78 10.36 -20.14
C GLY A 156 6.51 11.87 -20.09
N ARG A 157 5.36 12.34 -19.58
CA ARG A 157 5.04 13.77 -19.53
C ARG A 157 4.43 14.13 -18.19
N ASN A 158 5.13 14.98 -17.43
CA ASN A 158 4.69 15.80 -16.29
C ASN A 158 3.17 15.78 -16.01
N SER A 159 2.68 14.66 -15.51
CA SER A 159 1.34 14.49 -14.99
C SER A 159 1.52 14.05 -13.55
N SER A 160 2.11 14.93 -12.73
CA SER A 160 2.07 14.77 -11.28
C SER A 160 0.60 14.66 -10.91
N LEU A 161 0.13 13.46 -10.60
CA LEU A 161 -1.17 13.29 -9.94
C LEU A 161 -0.96 13.90 -8.54
N PRO A 162 -1.46 15.12 -8.28
CA PRO A 162 -1.19 15.75 -7.00
C PRO A 162 -2.03 15.12 -5.90
N TYR A 163 -2.94 14.22 -6.24
CA TYR A 163 -3.83 13.54 -5.30
C TYR A 163 -3.87 12.04 -5.59
N LEU A 164 -3.70 11.22 -4.55
CA LEU A 164 -4.01 9.79 -4.60
C LEU A 164 -4.85 9.33 -3.41
N ALA A 165 -5.67 8.32 -3.65
CA ALA A 165 -6.16 7.45 -2.60
C ALA A 165 -5.27 6.21 -2.55
N LEU A 166 -4.97 5.73 -1.34
CA LEU A 166 -4.20 4.51 -1.13
C LEU A 166 -4.75 3.74 0.07
N ARG A 167 -4.68 2.42 0.00
CA ARG A 167 -5.05 1.50 1.07
C ARG A 167 -3.81 0.98 1.76
N GLU A 168 -3.77 1.07 3.07
CA GLU A 168 -2.73 0.47 3.90
C GLU A 168 -2.62 -1.04 3.64
N GLU A 169 -3.76 -1.71 3.44
CA GLU A 169 -3.84 -3.15 3.12
C GLU A 169 -3.12 -3.50 1.82
N LEU A 170 -3.20 -2.63 0.79
CA LEU A 170 -2.50 -2.87 -0.47
C LEU A 170 -0.99 -2.81 -0.28
N VAL A 171 -0.50 -1.78 0.42
CA VAL A 171 0.92 -1.61 0.72
C VAL A 171 1.43 -2.84 1.48
N TYR A 172 0.66 -3.28 2.48
CA TYR A 172 1.01 -4.43 3.28
C TYR A 172 1.08 -5.72 2.47
N LYS A 173 0.07 -5.99 1.65
CA LYS A 173 0.06 -7.16 0.77
C LYS A 173 1.26 -7.16 -0.19
N LEU A 174 1.64 -6.00 -0.72
CA LEU A 174 2.78 -5.90 -1.65
C LEU A 174 4.12 -6.18 -0.96
N GLU A 175 4.28 -5.84 0.33
CA GLU A 175 5.48 -6.23 1.08
C GLU A 175 5.54 -7.73 1.34
N LEU A 176 4.42 -8.35 1.74
CA LEU A 176 4.36 -9.82 1.86
C LEU A 176 4.64 -10.54 0.54
N LEU A 177 4.16 -9.96 -0.57
CA LEU A 177 4.44 -10.50 -1.90
C LEU A 177 5.93 -10.32 -2.26
N ASN A 178 6.56 -9.20 -1.91
CA ASN A 178 8.01 -9.02 -2.08
C ASN A 178 8.81 -10.07 -1.31
N GLU A 179 8.40 -10.44 -0.08
CA GLU A 179 9.06 -11.50 0.69
C GLU A 179 9.00 -12.85 -0.02
N LYS A 180 7.84 -13.21 -0.59
CA LYS A 180 7.67 -14.45 -1.38
C LYS A 180 8.47 -14.44 -2.67
N VAL A 181 8.41 -13.33 -3.42
CA VAL A 181 9.18 -13.13 -4.65
C VAL A 181 10.68 -13.19 -4.33
N SER A 182 11.13 -12.52 -3.27
CA SER A 182 12.53 -12.52 -2.85
C SER A 182 13.02 -13.90 -2.43
N SER A 183 12.19 -14.66 -1.73
CA SER A 183 12.52 -16.03 -1.33
C SER A 183 12.69 -16.96 -2.53
N ARG A 184 12.00 -16.67 -3.65
CA ARG A 184 12.04 -17.51 -4.86
C ARG A 184 13.11 -17.07 -5.87
N PHE A 185 13.33 -15.78 -6.03
CA PHE A 185 14.17 -15.22 -7.09
C PHE A 185 15.39 -14.44 -6.58
N GLY A 186 15.60 -14.37 -5.26
CA GLY A 186 16.64 -13.57 -4.63
C GLY A 186 16.18 -12.15 -4.31
N ALA A 187 17.00 -11.38 -3.60
CA ALA A 187 16.67 -10.05 -3.08
C ALA A 187 16.22 -9.09 -4.19
N THR A 188 14.91 -9.01 -4.41
CA THR A 188 14.30 -8.32 -5.53
C THR A 188 13.01 -7.63 -5.09
N LYS A 189 12.66 -6.55 -5.77
CA LYS A 189 11.46 -5.76 -5.48
C LYS A 189 10.55 -5.78 -6.70
N LEU A 190 9.26 -6.02 -6.48
CA LEU A 190 8.26 -5.80 -7.52
C LEU A 190 8.15 -4.32 -7.86
N LYS A 191 8.23 -3.98 -9.15
CA LYS A 191 7.97 -2.62 -9.63
C LYS A 191 6.47 -2.40 -9.79
N ILE A 192 6.01 -1.25 -9.31
CA ILE A 192 4.63 -0.80 -9.54
C ILE A 192 4.59 -0.09 -10.90
N VAL A 193 3.93 -0.71 -11.86
CA VAL A 193 3.66 -0.12 -13.18
C VAL A 193 2.53 0.90 -13.08
N SER A 194 1.50 0.57 -12.30
CA SER A 194 0.37 1.46 -12.08
C SER A 194 -0.33 1.18 -10.75
N GLY A 195 -0.30 2.13 -9.83
CA GLY A 195 -1.15 2.14 -8.63
C GLY A 195 -2.49 2.85 -8.83
N PHE A 196 -2.78 3.82 -7.99
CA PHE A 196 -3.99 4.65 -8.01
C PHE A 196 -4.21 5.33 -9.37
N ARG A 197 -5.47 5.33 -9.79
CA ARG A 197 -5.95 6.09 -10.95
C ARG A 197 -7.14 6.92 -10.50
N THR A 198 -7.15 8.21 -10.81
CA THR A 198 -8.37 8.99 -10.63
C THR A 198 -9.51 8.38 -11.47
N PRO A 199 -10.79 8.46 -11.04
CA PRO A 199 -11.90 8.00 -11.86
C PRO A 199 -11.87 8.54 -13.31
N ALA A 200 -11.48 9.81 -13.51
CA ALA A 200 -11.35 10.41 -14.83
C ALA A 200 -10.23 9.74 -15.65
N ARG A 201 -9.04 9.53 -15.06
CA ARG A 201 -7.92 8.84 -15.73
C ARG A 201 -8.29 7.40 -16.06
N ASN A 202 -8.91 6.68 -15.12
CA ASN A 202 -9.34 5.30 -15.30
C ASN A 202 -10.34 5.19 -16.46
N TYR A 203 -11.34 6.07 -16.52
CA TYR A 203 -12.31 6.09 -17.63
C TYR A 203 -11.63 6.36 -18.98
N ASN A 204 -10.76 7.38 -19.06
CA ASN A 204 -10.06 7.73 -20.29
C ASN A 204 -9.13 6.61 -20.79
N ALA A 205 -8.61 5.78 -19.89
CA ALA A 205 -7.80 4.61 -20.22
C ALA A 205 -8.63 3.36 -20.57
N GLY A 206 -9.97 3.47 -20.68
CA GLY A 206 -10.86 2.33 -20.91
C GLY A 206 -11.01 1.39 -19.71
N GLY A 207 -10.63 1.85 -18.52
CA GLY A 207 -10.73 1.09 -17.27
C GLY A 207 -12.19 0.88 -16.85
N GLY A 208 -12.45 -0.27 -16.22
CA GLY A 208 -13.79 -0.61 -15.73
C GLY A 208 -14.32 0.41 -14.71
N ARG A 209 -15.63 0.65 -14.71
CA ARG A 209 -16.31 1.59 -13.81
C ARG A 209 -16.05 1.31 -12.33
N ASN A 210 -15.92 0.03 -11.96
CA ASN A 210 -15.68 -0.43 -10.60
C ASN A 210 -14.23 -0.92 -10.41
N SER A 211 -13.27 -0.32 -11.10
CA SER A 211 -11.85 -0.68 -10.97
C SER A 211 -11.34 -0.51 -9.54
N ALA A 212 -10.62 -1.49 -9.00
CA ALA A 212 -10.03 -1.34 -7.66
C ALA A 212 -8.97 -0.22 -7.58
N HIS A 213 -8.35 0.16 -8.71
CA HIS A 213 -7.40 1.28 -8.79
C HIS A 213 -8.01 2.62 -8.39
N ILE A 214 -9.30 2.86 -8.70
CA ILE A 214 -9.93 4.15 -8.35
C ILE A 214 -10.15 4.29 -6.85
N TYR A 215 -10.14 3.20 -6.10
CA TYR A 215 -10.28 3.19 -4.64
C TYR A 215 -8.94 3.14 -3.91
N GLY A 216 -7.81 3.16 -4.62
CA GLY A 216 -6.47 3.05 -4.03
C GLY A 216 -6.11 1.64 -3.54
N GLY A 217 -6.90 0.64 -3.93
CA GLY A 217 -6.76 -0.73 -3.45
C GLY A 217 -6.11 -1.70 -4.43
N ALA A 218 -5.54 -1.21 -5.55
CA ALA A 218 -4.94 -2.06 -6.58
C ALA A 218 -3.61 -1.51 -7.12
N ALA A 219 -2.75 -2.44 -7.54
CA ALA A 219 -1.53 -2.16 -8.27
C ALA A 219 -1.35 -3.16 -9.42
N ASP A 220 -0.88 -2.66 -10.56
CA ASP A 220 -0.28 -3.47 -11.62
C ASP A 220 1.23 -3.57 -11.33
N VAL A 221 1.77 -4.78 -11.20
CA VAL A 221 3.16 -5.03 -10.78
C VAL A 221 3.88 -6.04 -11.66
N LEU A 222 5.20 -5.93 -11.73
CA LEU A 222 6.08 -6.86 -12.43
C LEU A 222 7.43 -7.01 -11.72
N LEU A 223 8.17 -8.07 -12.05
CA LEU A 223 9.56 -8.24 -11.64
C LEU A 223 10.46 -7.82 -12.81
N ASP A 224 11.31 -6.82 -12.57
CA ASP A 224 12.19 -6.18 -13.55
C ASP A 224 13.45 -5.77 -12.79
N THR A 225 14.39 -6.69 -12.74
CA THR A 225 15.63 -6.53 -11.99
C THR A 225 16.69 -5.77 -12.77
N ASP A 226 16.62 -5.77 -14.11
CA ASP A 226 17.61 -5.13 -14.98
C ASP A 226 17.30 -3.66 -15.32
N GLY A 227 16.08 -3.19 -15.06
CA GLY A 227 15.71 -1.78 -15.23
C GLY A 227 14.98 -1.44 -16.51
N ASP A 228 14.71 -2.39 -17.40
CA ASP A 228 14.30 -2.08 -18.78
C ASP A 228 12.80 -1.83 -18.98
N GLY A 229 12.00 -2.04 -17.93
CA GLY A 229 10.55 -1.83 -17.94
C GLY A 229 9.74 -3.02 -18.44
N GLU A 230 10.38 -4.15 -18.75
CA GLU A 230 9.75 -5.41 -19.13
C GLU A 230 9.87 -6.43 -18.00
N ILE A 231 9.08 -7.49 -18.07
CA ILE A 231 9.19 -8.58 -17.10
C ILE A 231 10.46 -9.40 -17.37
N ASP A 232 11.15 -9.79 -16.31
CA ASP A 232 12.27 -10.72 -16.39
C ASP A 232 11.83 -12.11 -16.92
N ASP A 233 12.77 -12.87 -17.49
CA ASP A 233 12.58 -14.27 -17.90
C ASP A 233 12.65 -15.18 -16.65
N LEU A 234 11.51 -15.26 -15.94
CA LEU A 234 11.38 -15.95 -14.66
C LEU A 234 11.36 -17.46 -14.80
N ASN A 235 11.04 -17.99 -15.99
CA ASN A 235 11.04 -19.43 -16.26
C ASN A 235 12.31 -19.93 -16.96
N HIS A 236 13.24 -19.03 -17.30
CA HIS A 236 14.49 -19.31 -17.98
C HIS A 236 14.31 -20.00 -19.35
N ASP A 237 13.23 -19.66 -20.08
CA ASP A 237 12.97 -20.20 -21.43
C ASP A 237 13.53 -19.34 -22.57
N GLY A 238 14.24 -18.25 -22.21
CA GLY A 238 14.85 -17.30 -23.12
C GLY A 238 13.85 -16.28 -23.70
N ARG A 239 12.62 -16.21 -23.19
CA ARG A 239 11.58 -15.31 -23.70
C ARG A 239 10.83 -14.60 -22.56
N ARG A 240 10.91 -13.27 -22.54
CA ARG A 240 10.13 -12.42 -21.62
C ARG A 240 8.68 -12.30 -22.08
N ASN A 241 7.76 -13.02 -21.43
CA ASN A 241 6.37 -13.09 -21.88
C ASN A 241 5.36 -13.43 -20.77
N SER A 242 4.11 -13.69 -21.16
CA SER A 242 3.01 -13.99 -20.24
C SER A 242 3.20 -15.24 -19.37
N LYS A 243 4.12 -16.16 -19.73
CA LYS A 243 4.49 -17.30 -18.90
C LYS A 243 5.20 -16.85 -17.61
N ASP A 244 5.99 -15.79 -17.69
CA ASP A 244 6.67 -15.20 -16.53
C ASP A 244 5.65 -14.53 -15.61
N SER A 245 4.73 -13.77 -16.18
CA SER A 245 3.63 -13.17 -15.41
C SER A 245 2.74 -14.22 -14.74
N LYS A 246 2.61 -15.41 -15.34
CA LYS A 246 1.88 -16.53 -14.73
C LYS A 246 2.60 -17.08 -13.49
N ILE A 247 3.92 -17.02 -13.42
CA ILE A 247 4.66 -17.42 -12.22
C ILE A 247 4.42 -16.41 -11.10
N LEU A 248 4.47 -15.09 -11.39
CA LEU A 248 4.09 -14.08 -10.39
C LEU A 248 2.64 -14.25 -9.93
N ALA A 249 1.73 -14.58 -10.86
CA ALA A 249 0.33 -14.85 -10.52
C ALA A 249 0.19 -16.05 -9.58
N SER A 250 0.98 -17.12 -9.73
CA SER A 250 0.90 -18.27 -8.81
C SER A 250 1.39 -17.90 -7.40
N LEU A 251 2.39 -17.04 -7.27
CA LEU A 251 2.84 -16.53 -5.96
C LEU A 251 1.74 -15.71 -5.25
N VAL A 252 0.93 -14.96 -6.00
CA VAL A 252 -0.21 -14.24 -5.43
C VAL A 252 -1.33 -15.19 -5.01
N GLU A 253 -1.56 -16.28 -5.75
CA GLU A 253 -2.52 -17.32 -5.34
C GLU A 253 -2.09 -17.98 -4.03
N GLU A 254 -0.83 -18.42 -3.95
CA GLU A 254 -0.24 -19.00 -2.74
C GLU A 254 -0.35 -18.03 -1.55
N LEU A 255 -0.05 -16.75 -1.77
CA LEU A 255 -0.20 -15.71 -0.75
C LEU A 255 -1.67 -15.54 -0.30
N ASP A 256 -2.60 -15.38 -1.23
CA ASP A 256 -4.02 -15.21 -0.88
C ASP A 256 -4.57 -16.41 -0.09
N GLU A 257 -4.10 -17.63 -0.38
CA GLU A 257 -4.47 -18.85 0.36
C GLU A 257 -3.96 -18.85 1.81
N GLU A 258 -2.76 -18.33 2.04
CA GLU A 258 -2.22 -18.14 3.40
C GLU A 258 -2.98 -17.04 4.15
N LEU A 259 -3.30 -15.93 3.46
CA LEU A 259 -3.95 -14.76 4.05
C LEU A 259 -5.43 -14.97 4.37
N GLU A 260 -6.13 -15.88 3.69
CA GLU A 260 -7.58 -16.03 3.78
C GLU A 260 -8.10 -16.28 5.20
N LYS A 261 -7.30 -16.93 6.05
CA LYS A 261 -7.66 -17.21 7.45
C LYS A 261 -7.16 -16.14 8.42
N GLU A 262 -5.93 -15.67 8.24
CA GLU A 262 -5.25 -14.83 9.24
C GLU A 262 -5.47 -13.33 8.97
N TYR A 263 -5.52 -12.93 7.70
CA TYR A 263 -5.63 -11.53 7.27
C TYR A 263 -6.60 -11.38 6.07
N PRO A 264 -7.89 -11.74 6.22
CA PRO A 264 -8.86 -11.69 5.12
C PRO A 264 -9.03 -10.29 4.51
N GLN A 265 -8.68 -9.23 5.25
CA GLN A 265 -8.67 -7.85 4.75
C GLN A 265 -7.67 -7.61 3.61
N LEU A 266 -6.61 -8.42 3.52
CA LEU A 266 -5.59 -8.34 2.48
C LEU A 266 -5.95 -9.15 1.22
N VAL A 267 -6.97 -10.01 1.27
CA VAL A 267 -7.36 -10.84 0.13
C VAL A 267 -8.04 -10.00 -0.95
N GLY A 268 -7.81 -10.32 -2.21
CA GLY A 268 -8.46 -9.61 -3.31
C GLY A 268 -8.30 -10.25 -4.68
N GLY A 269 -8.44 -9.42 -5.70
CA GLY A 269 -8.42 -9.79 -7.10
C GLY A 269 -7.01 -9.96 -7.65
N LEU A 270 -6.88 -10.90 -8.57
CA LEU A 270 -5.68 -11.17 -9.34
C LEU A 270 -6.06 -11.25 -10.83
N GLY A 271 -5.43 -10.39 -11.62
CA GLY A 271 -5.55 -10.40 -13.07
C GLY A 271 -4.20 -10.67 -13.70
N TRP A 272 -4.15 -11.50 -14.72
CA TRP A 272 -2.96 -11.63 -15.56
C TRP A 272 -3.36 -11.45 -17.03
N TYR A 273 -2.54 -10.68 -17.76
CA TYR A 273 -2.82 -10.28 -19.13
C TYR A 273 -1.81 -10.92 -20.08
N ARG A 274 -2.26 -11.72 -21.04
CA ARG A 274 -1.40 -12.46 -21.99
C ARG A 274 -0.46 -11.58 -22.81
N ARG A 275 -0.81 -10.32 -23.00
CA ARG A 275 -0.05 -9.36 -23.82
C ARG A 275 0.65 -8.28 -22.98
N ARG A 276 0.70 -8.42 -21.66
CA ARG A 276 1.36 -7.45 -20.78
C ARG A 276 2.29 -8.18 -19.83
N GLY A 277 3.49 -7.66 -19.64
CA GLY A 277 4.48 -8.18 -18.69
C GLY A 277 4.19 -7.84 -17.24
N PHE A 278 2.91 -7.70 -16.84
CA PHE A 278 2.55 -7.39 -15.46
C PHE A 278 1.33 -8.19 -15.03
N ILE A 279 1.19 -8.32 -13.72
CA ILE A 279 -0.03 -8.82 -13.07
C ILE A 279 -0.75 -7.68 -12.37
N HIS A 280 -2.07 -7.77 -12.30
CA HIS A 280 -2.92 -6.94 -11.45
C HIS A 280 -3.07 -7.63 -10.10
N VAL A 281 -2.87 -6.89 -9.01
CA VAL A 281 -3.13 -7.34 -7.63
C VAL A 281 -3.97 -6.29 -6.91
N ASP A 282 -4.96 -6.73 -6.13
CA ASP A 282 -5.72 -5.82 -5.25
C ASP A 282 -6.17 -6.46 -3.94
N VAL A 283 -6.82 -5.64 -3.11
CA VAL A 283 -7.37 -5.97 -1.78
C VAL A 283 -8.89 -5.81 -1.74
N ARG A 284 -9.60 -6.19 -2.81
CA ARG A 284 -11.07 -5.99 -2.91
C ARG A 284 -11.90 -6.75 -1.86
N GLY A 285 -11.30 -7.66 -1.10
CA GLY A 285 -11.96 -8.44 -0.04
C GLY A 285 -12.60 -9.75 -0.49
N LYS A 286 -12.32 -10.17 -1.72
CA LYS A 286 -12.69 -11.50 -2.23
C LYS A 286 -11.73 -11.93 -3.33
N ARG A 287 -11.46 -13.24 -3.40
CA ARG A 287 -10.73 -13.83 -4.52
C ARG A 287 -11.55 -13.67 -5.79
N ASP A 288 -10.96 -13.01 -6.77
CA ASP A 288 -11.53 -12.81 -8.10
C ASP A 288 -10.39 -12.96 -9.12
N ARG A 289 -10.56 -13.83 -10.12
CA ARG A 289 -9.49 -14.23 -11.03
C ARG A 289 -9.93 -14.03 -12.46
N TRP A 290 -9.14 -13.27 -13.21
CA TRP A 290 -9.42 -13.08 -14.63
C TRP A 290 -8.14 -13.16 -15.46
N ARG A 291 -8.34 -13.62 -16.68
CA ARG A 291 -7.32 -13.77 -17.70
C ARG A 291 -7.79 -12.99 -18.91
N ARG A 292 -6.95 -12.10 -19.44
CA ARG A 292 -7.28 -11.27 -20.61
C ARG A 292 -6.13 -11.15 -21.59
#